data_AF-A0A2V7VD48-F1
#
_entry.id   AF-A0A2V7VD48-F1
#
_cell.length_a   1.000
_cell.length_b   1.000
_cell.length_c   1.000
_cell.angle_alpha   90.00
_cell.angle_beta   90.00
_cell.angle_gamma   90.00
#
_symmetry.space_group_name_H-M   'P 1'
#
loop_
_entity.id
_entity.type
_entity.pdbx_description
1 polymer ?
#
loop_
_entity_poly.entity_id
_entity_poly.type
_entity_poly.pdbx_seq_one_letter_code
_entity_poly.pdbx_strand_id
1 'polypeptide(L)'
;RVSSINNNAEFAQTGDITTITKPGTNAWKGSAFFNYNNEGLNANPNYFSKSIPNQSDNKDYGASLSGPIIKNKTFFFLTYERLHIARTGVASATVPEADFRAGNFSRLPSAIIDPGTGQPFPGNIIPASRI
;
A
#
# COMPACT_ATOMS: atom_id res chain seq x y z
N ARG A 1 21.61 -0.98 -9.20
CA ARG A 1 21.88 -0.03 -10.30
C ARG A 1 20.66 -0.05 -11.22
N VAL A 2 20.24 1.11 -11.72
CA VAL A 2 19.15 1.21 -12.71
C VAL A 2 19.75 1.81 -13.98
N SER A 3 19.47 1.20 -15.13
CA SER A 3 19.91 1.69 -16.44
C SER A 3 18.72 1.69 -17.39
N SER A 4 18.44 2.81 -18.04
CA SER A 4 17.15 3.07 -18.70
C SER A 4 17.22 3.18 -20.23
N ILE A 5 18.42 3.35 -20.82
CA ILE A 5 18.71 3.33 -22.26
C ILE A 5 20.21 3.03 -22.49
N ASN A 6 20.56 2.41 -23.63
CA ASN A 6 21.92 1.99 -24.00
C ASN A 6 22.56 0.95 -23.07
N ASN A 7 21.81 -0.10 -22.73
CA ASN A 7 22.37 -1.23 -21.99
C ASN A 7 23.34 -2.03 -22.87
N ASN A 8 24.38 -2.58 -22.25
CA ASN A 8 25.27 -3.51 -22.93
C ASN A 8 24.52 -4.78 -23.37
N ALA A 9 25.08 -5.49 -24.35
CA ALA A 9 24.43 -6.63 -25.01
C ALA A 9 24.10 -7.82 -24.10
N GLU A 10 24.65 -7.90 -22.88
CA GLU A 10 24.26 -8.91 -21.88
C GLU A 10 22.84 -8.71 -21.31
N PHE A 11 22.18 -7.57 -21.57
CA PHE A 11 20.81 -7.30 -21.17
C PHE A 11 19.90 -7.03 -22.38
N ALA A 12 18.79 -7.77 -22.46
CA ALA A 12 17.89 -7.76 -23.62
C ALA A 12 16.78 -6.71 -23.55
N GLN A 13 16.56 -6.08 -22.39
CA GLN A 13 15.50 -5.09 -22.18
C GLN A 13 16.07 -3.67 -22.18
N THR A 14 15.27 -2.71 -22.65
CA THR A 14 15.66 -1.29 -22.72
C THR A 14 15.90 -0.68 -21.33
N GLY A 15 15.28 -1.24 -20.29
CA GLY A 15 15.46 -0.83 -18.90
C GLY A 15 15.76 -2.03 -18.01
N ASP A 16 16.81 -1.94 -17.20
CA ASP A 16 17.26 -3.02 -16.33
C ASP A 16 17.47 -2.53 -14.89
N ILE A 17 17.05 -3.38 -13.94
CA ILE A 17 17.30 -3.21 -12.51
C ILE A 17 18.26 -4.31 -12.08
N THR A 18 19.50 -3.92 -11.75
CA THR A 18 20.50 -4.84 -11.21
C THR A 18 20.58 -4.70 -9.71
N THR A 19 20.25 -5.77 -9.00
CA THR A 19 20.46 -5.91 -7.56
C THR A 19 21.71 -6.75 -7.33
N ILE A 20 22.66 -6.22 -6.55
CA ILE A 20 23.92 -6.90 -6.24
C ILE A 20 24.01 -7.06 -4.73
N THR A 21 24.18 -8.30 -4.28
CA THR A 21 24.42 -8.60 -2.87
C THR A 21 25.87 -8.29 -2.50
N LYS A 22 26.10 -7.92 -1.23
CA LYS A 22 27.46 -7.64 -0.76
C LYS A 22 28.27 -8.95 -0.71
N PRO A 23 29.52 -8.97 -1.19
CA PRO A 23 30.39 -10.12 -1.04
C PRO A 23 30.89 -10.26 0.40
N GLY A 24 31.32 -11.47 0.77
CA GLY A 24 32.02 -11.70 2.03
C GLY A 24 33.39 -11.00 2.06
N THR A 25 33.91 -10.72 3.26
CA THR A 25 35.14 -9.93 3.44
C THR A 25 36.21 -10.66 4.24
N ASN A 26 37.48 -10.30 4.01
CA ASN A 26 38.62 -10.80 4.78
C ASN A 26 38.68 -10.27 6.23
N ALA A 27 38.00 -9.17 6.49
CA ALA A 27 37.82 -8.59 7.81
C ALA A 27 36.38 -8.82 8.27
N TRP A 28 36.17 -8.90 9.58
CA TRP A 28 34.83 -8.92 10.14
C TRP A 28 34.15 -7.57 9.94
N LYS A 29 32.94 -7.57 9.38
CA LYS A 29 32.10 -6.37 9.26
C LYS A 29 30.67 -6.74 9.58
N GLY A 30 30.02 -5.93 10.42
CA GLY A 30 28.60 -6.05 10.71
C GLY A 30 27.93 -4.70 10.77
N SER A 31 26.61 -4.68 10.56
CA SER A 31 25.78 -3.49 10.72
C SER A 31 24.38 -3.91 11.15
N ALA A 32 23.68 -3.04 11.87
CA ALA A 32 22.27 -3.22 12.19
C ALA A 32 21.53 -1.90 11.98
N PHE A 33 20.23 -1.97 11.73
CA PHE A 33 19.36 -0.81 11.61
C PHE A 33 18.00 -1.11 12.23
N PHE A 34 17.34 -0.04 12.66
CA PHE A 34 15.98 -0.06 13.17
C PHE A 34 15.28 1.24 12.76
N ASN A 35 14.21 1.09 12.00
CA ASN A 35 13.34 2.15 11.51
C ASN A 35 11.95 1.95 12.13
N TYR A 36 11.45 2.99 12.77
CA TYR A 36 10.14 2.99 13.40
C TYR A 36 9.32 4.17 12.91
N ASN A 37 8.13 3.91 12.40
CA ASN A 37 7.17 4.93 12.04
C ASN A 37 5.88 4.71 12.81
N ASN A 38 5.46 5.72 13.55
CA ASN A 38 4.23 5.72 14.33
C ASN A 38 3.39 6.97 14.02
N GLU A 39 2.07 6.82 13.98
CA GLU A 39 1.11 7.93 13.81
C GLU A 39 1.31 9.07 14.83
N GLY A 40 1.67 8.76 16.07
CA GLY A 40 1.94 9.76 17.12
C GLY A 40 3.22 10.57 16.90
N LEU A 41 4.11 10.12 16.01
CA LEU A 41 5.30 10.86 15.60
C LEU A 41 5.09 11.61 14.28
N ASN A 42 3.97 11.39 13.60
CA ASN A 42 3.68 11.98 12.30
C ASN A 42 2.86 13.27 12.45
N ALA A 43 3.23 14.32 11.72
CA ALA A 43 2.43 15.53 11.64
C ALA A 43 1.14 15.26 10.84
N ASN A 44 0.01 15.84 11.27
CA ASN A 44 -1.23 15.76 10.51
C ASN A 44 -1.13 16.68 9.27
N PRO A 45 -1.14 16.14 8.04
CA PRO A 45 -1.05 16.96 6.83
C PRO A 45 -2.35 17.72 6.53
N ASN A 46 -3.45 17.40 7.23
CA ASN A 46 -4.77 17.95 6.96
C ASN A 46 -5.10 19.11 7.92
N TYR A 47 -5.10 20.33 7.39
CA TYR A 47 -5.37 21.55 8.17
C TYR A 47 -6.82 21.65 8.67
N PHE A 48 -7.77 20.98 8.01
CA PHE A 48 -9.21 21.11 8.28
C PHE A 48 -9.84 19.90 9.00
N SER A 49 -9.08 18.82 9.18
CA SER A 49 -9.53 17.61 9.88
C SER A 49 -8.52 17.21 10.93
N LYS A 50 -8.95 17.14 12.20
CA LYS A 50 -8.10 16.65 13.30
C LYS A 50 -7.94 15.13 13.31
N SER A 51 -8.65 14.41 12.45
CA SER A 51 -8.51 12.96 12.34
C SER A 51 -7.23 12.66 11.57
N ILE A 52 -6.26 12.03 12.24
CA ILE A 52 -5.05 11.49 11.60
C ILE A 52 -5.50 10.25 10.83
N PRO A 53 -5.50 10.28 9.48
CA PRO A 53 -5.85 9.12 8.70
C PRO A 53 -4.64 8.20 8.69
N ASN A 54 -4.85 6.96 9.12
CA ASN A 54 -3.93 5.81 9.14
C ASN A 54 -3.22 5.59 10.49
N GLN A 55 -3.51 4.43 11.08
CA GLN A 55 -2.63 3.77 12.04
C GLN A 55 -1.37 3.35 11.29
N SER A 56 -0.43 4.28 11.13
CA SER A 56 0.93 3.92 10.74
C SER A 56 1.61 3.37 11.99
N ASP A 57 1.75 2.05 12.09
CA ASP A 57 2.64 1.38 13.04
C ASP A 57 3.54 0.44 12.23
N ASN A 58 4.59 1.01 11.66
CA ASN A 58 5.54 0.30 10.83
C ASN A 58 6.85 0.13 11.59
N LYS A 59 7.33 -1.11 11.65
CA LYS A 59 8.63 -1.48 12.25
C LYS A 59 9.42 -2.19 11.19
N ASP A 60 10.55 -1.62 10.82
CA ASP A 60 11.48 -2.19 9.86
C ASP A 60 12.85 -2.29 10.52
N TYR A 61 13.41 -3.48 10.55
CA TYR A 61 14.68 -3.72 11.22
C TYR A 61 15.44 -4.86 10.60
N GLY A 62 16.76 -4.77 10.69
CA GLY A 62 17.63 -5.76 10.10
C GLY A 62 19.06 -5.66 10.57
N ALA A 63 19.83 -6.68 10.21
CA ALA A 63 21.24 -6.77 10.49
C ALA A 63 21.98 -7.46 9.34
N SER A 64 23.28 -7.20 9.24
CA SER A 64 24.19 -7.91 8.36
C SER A 64 25.50 -8.23 9.07
N LEU A 65 26.11 -9.35 8.69
CA LEU A 65 27.40 -9.80 9.18
C LEU A 65 28.18 -10.45 8.04
N SER A 66 29.47 -10.18 7.99
CA SER A 66 30.37 -10.73 6.97
C SER A 66 31.76 -10.92 7.52
N GLY A 67 32.46 -11.90 6.95
CA GLY A 67 33.81 -12.23 7.39
C GLY A 67 34.37 -13.46 6.69
N PRO A 68 35.62 -13.84 7.04
CA PRO A 68 36.24 -15.04 6.54
C PRO A 68 35.81 -16.26 7.37
N ILE A 69 35.46 -17.36 6.68
CA ILE A 69 35.50 -18.71 7.28
C ILE A 69 36.97 -19.15 7.33
N ILE A 70 37.69 -18.98 6.22
CA ILE A 70 39.14 -19.17 6.11
C ILE A 70 39.72 -17.92 5.46
N LYS A 71 40.61 -17.21 6.18
CA LYS A 71 41.24 -15.98 5.69
C LYS A 71 41.88 -16.19 4.31
N ASN A 72 41.67 -15.24 3.41
CA ASN A 72 42.14 -15.26 2.02
C ASN A 72 41.61 -16.42 1.15
N LYS A 73 40.62 -17.21 1.61
CA LYS A 73 40.11 -18.37 0.86
C LYS A 73 38.59 -18.41 0.77
N THR A 74 37.91 -18.43 1.92
CA THR A 74 36.47 -18.65 2.00
C THR A 74 35.83 -17.58 2.87
N PHE A 75 34.81 -16.93 2.33
CA PHE A 75 34.12 -15.81 2.98
C PHE A 75 32.63 -16.07 3.06
N PHE A 76 31.97 -15.42 4.01
CA PHE A 76 30.52 -15.43 4.13
C PHE A 76 29.97 -14.01 4.23
N PHE A 77 28.71 -13.87 3.85
CA PHE A 77 27.88 -12.69 4.07
C PHE A 77 26.47 -13.17 4.45
N LEU A 78 25.98 -12.73 5.60
CA LEU A 78 24.65 -13.04 6.14
C LEU A 78 23.89 -11.73 6.33
N THR A 79 22.61 -11.71 5.97
CA THR A 79 21.71 -10.60 6.27
C THR A 79 20.33 -11.10 6.69
N TYR A 80 19.68 -10.35 7.56
CA TYR A 80 18.32 -10.58 8.01
C TYR A 80 17.58 -9.25 8.05
N GLU A 81 16.36 -9.23 7.54
CA GLU A 81 15.48 -8.06 7.51
C GLU A 81 14.05 -8.50 7.85
N ARG A 82 13.34 -7.67 8.59
CA ARG A 82 11.93 -7.88 8.91
C ARG A 82 11.17 -6.56 8.85
N LEU A 83 10.18 -6.53 7.97
CA LEU A 83 9.21 -5.46 7.82
C LEU A 83 7.87 -5.87 8.43
N HIS A 84 7.43 -5.12 9.43
CA HIS A 84 6.09 -5.21 10.00
C HIS A 84 5.32 -3.96 9.63
N ILE A 85 4.15 -4.13 9.01
CA ILE A 85 3.24 -3.05 8.63
C ILE A 85 1.89 -3.33 9.28
N ALA A 86 1.44 -2.43 10.14
CA ALA A 86 0.07 -2.43 10.64
C ALA A 86 -0.87 -2.00 9.50
N ARG A 87 -1.46 -2.97 8.79
CA ARG A 87 -2.47 -2.69 7.77
C ARG A 87 -3.79 -2.33 8.46
N THR A 88 -4.20 -1.07 8.35
CA THR A 88 -5.55 -0.65 8.73
C THR A 88 -6.51 -0.76 7.54
N GLY A 89 -7.63 -1.45 7.75
CA GLY A 89 -8.84 -1.33 6.93
C GLY A 89 -9.04 -2.40 5.86
N VAL A 90 -9.87 -3.40 6.15
CA VAL A 90 -10.68 -4.01 5.09
C VAL A 90 -11.64 -2.91 4.64
N ALA A 91 -11.46 -2.39 3.43
CA ALA A 91 -12.45 -1.49 2.85
C ALA A 91 -13.70 -2.31 2.53
N SER A 92 -14.65 -2.34 3.46
CA SER A 92 -15.99 -2.84 3.16
C SER A 92 -16.69 -1.79 2.31
N ALA A 93 -16.78 -2.03 1.00
CA ALA A 93 -17.68 -1.28 0.16
C ALA A 93 -19.11 -1.77 0.44
N THR A 94 -19.93 -0.94 1.07
CA THR A 94 -21.38 -1.16 1.07
C THR A 94 -21.88 -0.91 -0.34
N VAL A 95 -22.23 -1.96 -1.06
CA VAL A 95 -22.90 -1.83 -2.36
C VAL A 95 -24.40 -1.60 -2.12
N PRO A 96 -25.06 -0.72 -2.89
CA PRO A 96 -26.51 -0.60 -2.83
C PRO A 96 -27.16 -1.97 -3.10
N GLU A 97 -28.25 -2.27 -2.40
CA GLU A 97 -29.03 -3.49 -2.61
C GLU A 97 -29.47 -3.61 -4.08
N ALA A 98 -29.76 -4.85 -4.53
CA ALA A 98 -30.16 -5.10 -5.92
C ALA A 98 -31.37 -4.23 -6.35
N ASP A 99 -32.33 -4.03 -5.45
CA ASP A 99 -33.51 -3.20 -5.69
C ASP A 99 -33.13 -1.72 -5.90
N PHE A 100 -32.18 -1.20 -5.11
CA PHE A 100 -31.74 0.19 -5.22
C PHE A 100 -31.01 0.44 -6.54
N ARG A 101 -30.25 -0.54 -7.04
CA ARG A 101 -29.63 -0.47 -8.38
C ARG A 101 -30.66 -0.52 -9.51
N ALA A 102 -31.82 -1.11 -9.27
CA ALA A 102 -32.95 -1.12 -10.20
C ALA A 102 -33.89 0.09 -10.01
N GLY A 103 -33.49 1.09 -9.21
CA GLY A 103 -34.29 2.30 -8.95
C GLY A 103 -35.49 2.09 -8.04
N ASN A 104 -35.59 0.93 -7.36
CA ASN A 104 -36.67 0.62 -6.43
C ASN A 104 -36.26 0.94 -4.99
N PHE A 105 -36.74 2.08 -4.47
CA PHE A 105 -36.48 2.55 -3.11
C PHE A 105 -37.71 2.39 -2.20
N SER A 106 -38.64 1.48 -2.52
CA SER A 106 -39.86 1.21 -1.73
C SER A 106 -39.61 0.85 -0.26
N ARG A 107 -38.38 0.43 0.07
CA ARG A 107 -37.95 0.08 1.43
C ARG A 107 -37.48 1.29 2.25
N LEU A 108 -37.33 2.46 1.64
CA LEU A 108 -36.96 3.68 2.36
C LEU A 108 -38.21 4.33 2.97
N PRO A 109 -38.13 4.83 4.22
CA PRO A 109 -39.24 5.55 4.85
C PRO A 109 -39.45 6.96 4.27
N SER A 110 -38.46 7.49 3.54
CA SER A 110 -38.50 8.81 2.91
C SER A 110 -38.98 8.71 1.47
N ALA A 111 -39.84 9.63 1.05
CA ALA A 111 -40.27 9.75 -0.32
C ALA A 111 -39.09 10.18 -1.24
N ILE A 112 -38.87 9.47 -2.34
CA ILE A 112 -37.93 9.91 -3.37
C ILE A 112 -38.64 10.92 -4.26
N ILE A 113 -38.09 12.13 -4.36
CA ILE A 113 -38.70 13.23 -5.10
C ILE A 113 -38.19 13.24 -6.55
N ASP A 114 -39.12 13.39 -7.48
CA ASP A 114 -38.85 13.60 -8.89
C ASP A 114 -38.35 15.04 -9.13
N PRO A 115 -37.12 15.24 -9.63
CA PRO A 115 -36.59 16.58 -9.91
C PRO A 115 -37.31 17.31 -11.07
N GLY A 116 -38.01 16.59 -11.95
CA GLY A 116 -38.74 17.18 -13.08
C GLY A 116 -40.13 17.70 -12.73
N THR A 117 -40.74 17.18 -11.67
CA THR A 117 -42.12 17.53 -11.26
C THR A 117 -42.21 18.07 -9.82
N GLY A 118 -41.16 17.88 -9.01
CA GLY A 118 -41.13 18.21 -7.59
C GLY A 118 -42.02 17.30 -6.72
N GLN A 119 -42.62 16.25 -7.29
CA GLN A 119 -43.53 15.33 -6.59
C GLN A 119 -42.83 14.01 -6.24
N PRO A 120 -43.30 13.24 -5.25
CA PRO A 120 -42.80 11.90 -4.98
C PRO A 120 -42.97 10.94 -6.16
N PHE A 121 -41.99 10.08 -6.40
CA PHE A 121 -42.17 8.93 -7.28
C PHE A 121 -43.20 7.96 -6.67
N PRO A 122 -44.20 7.51 -7.44
CA PRO A 122 -45.15 6.50 -6.96
C PRO A 122 -44.43 5.26 -6.43
N GLY A 123 -44.72 4.86 -5.19
CA GLY A 123 -44.12 3.70 -4.55
C GLY A 123 -42.61 3.79 -4.31
N ASN A 124 -42.01 4.98 -4.41
CA ASN A 124 -40.54 5.19 -4.39
C ASN A 124 -39.79 4.41 -5.48
N ILE A 125 -40.41 4.22 -6.66
CA ILE A 125 -39.79 3.53 -7.79
C ILE A 125 -39.50 4.53 -8.91
N ILE A 126 -38.24 4.65 -9.30
CA ILE A 126 -37.82 5.42 -10.48
C ILE A 126 -38.09 4.56 -11.73
N PRO A 127 -38.84 5.04 -12.73
CA PRO A 127 -39.07 4.30 -13.96
C PRO A 127 -37.77 4.02 -14.72
N ALA A 128 -37.63 2.84 -15.33
CA ALA A 128 -36.43 2.44 -16.07
C ALA A 128 -36.03 3.39 -17.22
N SER A 129 -36.97 4.19 -17.74
CA SER A 129 -36.69 5.25 -18.73
C SER A 129 -35.94 6.46 -18.16
N ARG A 130 -35.70 6.50 -16.84
CA ARG A 130 -35.13 7.62 -16.10
C ARG A 130 -33.98 7.23 -15.16
N ILE A 131 -33.47 6.00 -15.28
CA ILE A 131 -32.32 5.48 -14.54
C ILE A 131 -31.09 5.52 -15.44
#